data_AF-A0A5Y3WA38-F1
#
_entry.id   AF-A0A5Y3WA38-F1
#
_cell.length_a   1.000
_cell.length_b   1.000
_cell.length_c   1.000
_cell.angle_alpha   90.00
_cell.angle_beta   90.00
_cell.angle_gamma   90.00
#
_symmetry.space_group_name_H-M   'P 1'
#
loop_
_entity.id
_entity.type
_entity.pdbx_description
1 polymer ?
#
loop_
_entity_poly.entity_id
_entity_poly.type
_entity_poly.pdbx_seq_one_letter_code
_entity_poly.pdbx_strand_id
1 'polypeptide(L)'
;MLKKTITGVLIMAASFAAGASVLPPLPVPFKSGTGVIDGKVIYVGLGSAGKTWYKLDTGSPEKKWEPVAEFPGTPREQSTSAVINGN
;
A
#
# COMPACT_ATOMS: atom_id res chain seq x y z
N MET A 1 48.53 31.14 23.77
CA MET A 1 47.12 30.92 23.37
C MET A 1 46.85 29.42 23.40
N LEU A 2 45.91 28.94 24.22
CA LEU A 2 45.53 27.52 24.29
C LEU A 2 44.04 27.42 23.96
N LYS A 3 43.70 26.95 22.75
CA LYS A 3 42.30 26.67 22.38
C LYS A 3 41.96 25.25 22.84
N LYS A 4 41.17 25.13 23.90
CA LYS A 4 40.57 23.85 24.31
C LYS A 4 39.22 23.71 23.62
N THR A 5 39.17 22.93 22.55
CA THR A 5 37.91 22.61 21.86
C THR A 5 37.28 21.43 22.58
N ILE A 6 36.12 21.64 23.20
CA ILE A 6 35.31 20.58 23.82
C ILE A 6 34.45 19.98 22.70
N THR A 7 34.72 18.74 22.32
CA THR A 7 33.89 17.99 21.37
C THR A 7 32.77 17.30 22.14
N GLY A 8 31.54 17.84 22.05
CA GLY A 8 30.34 17.18 22.56
C GLY A 8 29.87 16.10 21.59
N VAL A 9 29.63 14.89 22.09
CA VAL A 9 29.02 13.80 21.30
C VAL A 9 27.51 13.99 21.30
N LEU A 10 26.90 14.22 20.12
CA LEU A 10 25.46 14.14 19.95
C LEU A 10 25.05 12.66 19.88
N ILE A 11 24.28 12.20 20.87
CA ILE A 11 23.57 10.92 20.77
C ILE A 11 22.28 11.20 19.99
N MET A 12 22.30 10.86 18.70
CA MET A 12 21.11 10.90 17.86
C MET A 12 20.21 9.73 18.26
N ALA A 13 19.06 10.02 18.88
CA ALA A 13 18.04 9.03 19.13
C ALA A 13 17.51 8.53 17.78
N ALA A 14 17.88 7.31 17.38
CA ALA A 14 17.26 6.65 16.25
C ALA A 14 15.84 6.25 16.66
N SER A 15 14.83 6.94 16.12
CA SER A 15 13.44 6.49 16.23
C SER A 15 13.29 5.21 15.42
N PHE A 16 13.21 4.06 16.09
CA PHE A 16 12.83 2.80 15.46
C PHE A 16 11.31 2.84 15.19
N ALA A 17 10.92 3.22 13.97
CA ALA A 17 9.58 2.89 13.50
C ALA A 17 9.52 1.37 13.28
N ALA A 18 8.95 0.66 14.25
CA ALA A 18 8.79 -0.78 14.22
C ALA A 18 7.80 -1.20 13.10
N GLY A 19 8.33 -1.75 12.01
CA GLY A 19 8.03 -3.12 11.58
C GLY A 19 6.60 -3.56 11.21
N ALA A 20 5.61 -2.68 11.06
CA ALA A 20 4.45 -3.05 10.26
C ALA A 20 4.81 -2.84 8.79
N SER A 21 4.86 -3.90 7.97
CA SER A 21 4.90 -3.71 6.51
C SER A 21 3.54 -3.17 6.07
N VAL A 22 3.29 -1.90 6.36
CA VAL A 22 2.11 -1.20 5.86
C VAL A 22 2.27 -1.19 4.34
N LEU A 23 1.31 -1.77 3.64
CA LEU A 23 1.25 -1.67 2.19
C LEU A 23 1.36 -0.18 1.81
N PRO A 24 1.98 0.16 0.67
CA PRO A 24 1.98 1.54 0.20
C PRO A 24 0.54 2.08 0.18
N PRO A 25 0.34 3.39 0.40
CA PRO A 25 -0.99 3.98 0.31
C PRO A 25 -1.58 3.76 -1.09
N LEU A 26 -2.89 3.54 -1.17
CA LEU A 26 -3.59 3.51 -2.45
C LEU A 26 -3.49 4.89 -3.14
N PRO A 27 -3.50 4.95 -4.48
CA PRO A 27 -3.44 6.23 -5.22
C PRO A 27 -4.61 7.19 -4.90
N VAL A 28 -5.71 6.68 -4.36
CA VAL A 28 -6.89 7.45 -3.92
C VAL A 28 -7.38 6.98 -2.55
N PRO A 29 -8.09 7.83 -1.78
CA PRO A 29 -8.78 7.39 -0.58
C PRO A 29 -9.74 6.24 -0.88
N PHE A 30 -9.72 5.20 -0.05
CA PHE A 30 -10.43 3.94 -0.32
C PHE A 30 -11.39 3.59 0.82
N LYS A 31 -12.69 3.65 0.52
CA LYS A 31 -13.79 3.21 1.39
C LYS A 31 -14.89 2.53 0.56
N SER A 32 -15.67 1.66 1.20
CA SER A 32 -16.79 0.93 0.58
C SER A 32 -16.43 0.13 -0.69
N GLY A 33 -15.15 -0.16 -0.92
CA GLY A 33 -14.69 -0.95 -2.07
C GLY A 33 -14.70 -2.44 -1.79
N THR A 34 -14.04 -3.21 -2.66
CA THR A 34 -13.85 -4.65 -2.50
C THR A 34 -12.42 -5.04 -2.81
N GLY A 35 -12.04 -6.27 -2.46
CA GLY A 35 -10.74 -6.79 -2.84
C GLY A 35 -10.58 -8.27 -2.57
N VAL A 36 -9.56 -8.83 -3.20
CA VAL A 36 -9.19 -10.24 -3.11
C VAL A 36 -7.68 -10.38 -3.15
N ILE A 37 -7.16 -11.46 -2.58
CA ILE A 37 -5.76 -11.85 -2.68
C ILE A 37 -5.71 -13.15 -3.48
N ASP A 38 -4.86 -13.17 -4.51
CA ASP A 38 -4.59 -14.34 -5.35
C ASP A 38 -3.07 -14.60 -5.35
N GLY A 39 -2.65 -15.67 -4.68
CA GLY A 39 -1.24 -15.92 -4.37
C GLY A 39 -0.56 -14.74 -3.65
N LYS A 40 0.36 -14.06 -4.35
CA LYS A 40 1.09 -12.88 -3.83
C LYS A 40 0.52 -11.55 -4.31
N VAL A 41 -0.52 -11.57 -5.14
CA VAL A 41 -1.08 -10.35 -5.73
C VAL A 41 -2.38 -9.98 -5.01
N ILE A 42 -2.43 -8.75 -4.51
CA ILE A 42 -3.64 -8.16 -3.94
C ILE A 42 -4.33 -7.36 -5.04
N TYR A 43 -5.64 -7.56 -5.21
CA TYR A 43 -6.48 -6.75 -6.08
C TYR A 43 -7.49 -5.99 -5.22
N VAL A 44 -7.62 -4.68 -5.42
CA VAL A 44 -8.63 -3.84 -4.75
C VAL A 44 -9.24 -2.86 -5.74
N GLY A 45 -10.51 -2.53 -5.58
CA GLY A 45 -11.17 -1.58 -6.47
C GLY A 45 -12.58 -1.23 -6.01
N LEU A 46 -13.27 -0.46 -6.85
CA LEU A 46 -14.64 0.02 -6.60
C LEU A 46 -14.72 0.95 -5.36
N GLY A 47 -15.91 1.13 -4.79
CA GLY A 47 -16.12 2.06 -3.68
C GLY A 47 -15.80 3.49 -4.10
N SER A 48 -15.09 4.22 -3.24
CA SER A 48 -14.59 5.57 -3.57
C SER A 48 -13.56 5.61 -4.70
N ALA A 49 -13.04 4.47 -5.18
CA ALA A 49 -12.21 4.40 -6.38
C ALA A 49 -13.04 4.33 -7.70
N GLY A 50 -14.37 4.38 -7.61
CA GLY A 50 -15.24 4.42 -8.79
C GLY A 50 -15.24 3.12 -9.58
N LYS A 51 -14.76 3.16 -10.83
CA LYS A 51 -14.59 1.97 -11.68
C LYS A 51 -13.16 1.41 -11.65
N THR A 52 -12.23 2.10 -10.99
CA THR A 52 -10.82 1.74 -11.00
C THR A 52 -10.56 0.51 -10.13
N TRP A 53 -9.67 -0.34 -10.63
CA TRP A 53 -9.06 -1.43 -9.89
C TRP A 53 -7.55 -1.26 -9.87
N TYR A 54 -6.93 -1.68 -8.77
CA TYR A 54 -5.50 -1.71 -8.56
C TYR A 54 -5.04 -3.12 -8.22
N LYS A 55 -3.81 -3.46 -8.62
CA LYS A 55 -3.10 -4.65 -8.16
C LYS A 55 -1.83 -4.27 -7.42
N LEU A 56 -1.39 -5.11 -6.49
CA LEU A 56 -0.08 -5.00 -5.83
C LEU A 56 0.54 -6.39 -5.68
N ASP A 57 1.74 -6.58 -6.21
CA ASP A 57 2.54 -7.78 -5.96
C ASP A 57 3.32 -7.64 -4.64
N THR A 58 2.96 -8.44 -3.64
CA THR A 58 3.60 -8.45 -2.32
C THR A 58 4.98 -9.09 -2.33
N GLY A 59 5.28 -9.90 -3.36
CA GLY A 59 6.59 -10.51 -3.59
C GLY A 59 7.59 -9.57 -4.25
N SER A 60 7.13 -8.45 -4.81
CA SER A 60 8.00 -7.44 -5.42
C SER A 60 8.88 -6.76 -4.35
N PRO A 61 10.17 -6.52 -4.63
CA PRO A 61 11.02 -5.70 -3.76
C PRO A 61 10.51 -4.26 -3.66
N GLU A 62 9.88 -3.76 -4.73
CA GLU A 62 9.22 -2.46 -4.79
C GLU A 62 7.70 -2.69 -4.81
N LYS A 63 7.07 -2.55 -3.64
CA LYS A 63 5.61 -2.68 -3.52
C LYS A 63 4.95 -1.40 -4.01
N LYS A 64 4.15 -1.51 -5.09
CA LYS A 64 3.40 -0.40 -5.67
C LYS A 64 2.03 -0.86 -6.15
N TRP A 65 1.05 0.03 -6.07
CA TRP A 65 -0.27 -0.19 -6.65
C TRP A 65 -0.24 0.19 -8.13
N GLU A 66 -0.61 -0.74 -8.99
CA GLU A 66 -0.72 -0.52 -10.43
C GLU A 66 -2.20 -0.58 -10.85
N PRO A 67 -2.69 0.37 -11.67
CA PRO A 67 -4.04 0.25 -12.21
C PRO A 67 -4.16 -0.98 -13.11
N VAL A 68 -5.33 -1.61 -13.08
CA VAL A 68 -5.72 -2.66 -14.05
C VAL A 68 -6.95 -2.20 -14.84
N ALA A 69 -7.49 -3.07 -15.69
CA ALA A 69 -8.69 -2.76 -16.46
C ALA A 69 -9.83 -2.26 -15.54
N GLU A 70 -10.52 -1.20 -15.97
CA GLU A 70 -11.68 -0.69 -15.26
C GLU A 70 -12.81 -1.73 -15.22
N PHE A 71 -13.60 -1.67 -14.16
CA PHE A 71 -14.85 -2.42 -14.10
C PHE A 71 -15.79 -1.94 -15.22
N PRO A 72 -16.31 -2.84 -16.08
CA PRO A 72 -17.10 -2.45 -17.25
C PRO A 72 -18.51 -1.94 -16.90
N GLY A 73 -18.98 -2.20 -15.67
CA GLY A 73 -20.28 -1.71 -15.19
C GLY A 73 -20.22 -0.29 -14.62
N THR A 74 -21.29 0.10 -13.93
CA THR A 74 -21.33 1.34 -13.16
C THR A 74 -20.50 1.23 -11.87
N PRO A 75 -20.05 2.36 -11.27
CA PRO A 75 -19.43 2.35 -9.94
C PRO A 75 -20.28 1.59 -8.93
N ARG A 76 -19.64 0.83 -8.05
CA ARG A 76 -20.30 0.03 -7.01
C ARG A 76 -19.73 0.32 -5.64
N GLU A 77 -20.58 0.32 -4.62
CA GLU A 77 -20.18 0.35 -3.21
C GLU A 77 -20.60 -0.96 -2.53
N GLN A 78 -19.94 -1.30 -1.41
CA GLN A 78 -20.24 -2.48 -0.59
C GLN A 78 -20.28 -3.81 -1.38
N SER A 79 -19.50 -3.89 -2.45
CA SER A 79 -19.39 -5.11 -3.25
C SER A 79 -18.50 -6.14 -2.55
N THR A 80 -18.76 -7.42 -2.82
CA THR A 80 -17.89 -8.53 -2.42
C THR A 80 -17.17 -9.08 -3.65
N SER A 81 -16.01 -9.69 -3.43
CA SER A 81 -15.22 -10.33 -4.48
C SER A 81 -14.64 -11.64 -3.95
N ALA A 82 -14.43 -12.58 -4.86
CA ALA A 82 -13.85 -13.87 -4.59
C ALA A 82 -13.01 -14.30 -5.79
N VAL A 83 -11.97 -15.08 -5.53
CA VAL A 83 -11.19 -15.78 -6.54
C VAL A 83 -11.60 -17.25 -6.49
N ILE A 84 -11.89 -17.83 -7.65
CA ILE A 84 -12.27 -19.24 -7.82
C ILE A 84 -11.30 -19.82 -8.84
N ASN A 85 -10.55 -20.85 -8.48
CA ASN A 85 -9.49 -21.46 -9.30
C ASN A 85 -8.43 -20.45 -9.77
N GLY A 86 -8.03 -19.53 -8.87
CA GLY A 86 -6.91 -18.59 -9.09
C GLY A 86 -5.53 -19.24 -8.92
N ASN A 87 -4.50 -18.42 -9.01
CA ASN A 87 -3.07 -18.80 -9.12
C ASN A 87 -2.47 -19.49 -7.89
#